data_AF-C4PVT3-F1
#
_entry.id   AF-C4PVT3-F1
#
_cell.length_a   1.000
_cell.length_b   1.000
_cell.length_c   1.000
_cell.angle_alpha   90.00
_cell.angle_beta   90.00
_cell.angle_gamma   90.00
#
_symmetry.space_group_name_H-M   'P 1'
#
loop_
_entity.id
_entity.type
_entity.pdbx_description
1 polymer ?
#
loop_
_entity_poly.entity_id
_entity_poly.type
_entity_poly.pdbx_seq_one_letter_code
_entity_poly.pdbx_strand_id
1 'polypeptide(L)'
;MEKKKNNNNGGDFGEEQRSIDGDILESILSYLPLLDLDSASQVSKSWNRAVFYSLRRLKTMPWLFVYNQRNSPPYTMATMAMAYDPKSEAWIEVKTASSPVEHVSVARSSHSTLLYALSPARFSFSTDAFHLTWQHVAPPRVWRIDPIVAVVGRSLIIAGGVCDFEEDRFAVELFDIESGDGAWERCESMPDFLYESASSTWLSVAVSSEKMYVTEKRSGVTCSFNPVTRSWTKLLDLCPGECSLYSRSIGFSVNRLIMAGIIGDEYNPTGIELWEVIDSDESHLKFESIGSMPETYLEKLRGINSDWPLTSIVLNAVGDMVYVHGAAENGGEIVAAEIEGGKLCKWRTLPNADATWKKSHAAERVIVACSNVGFSDLKLAFRNNLSFLSTSKY
;
A
#
# COMPACT_ATOMS: atom_id res chain seq x y z
N MET A 1 -85.85 -24.14 13.67
CA MET A 1 -84.83 -24.83 12.84
C MET A 1 -84.49 -23.90 11.70
N GLU A 2 -83.42 -23.12 11.81
CA GLU A 2 -82.82 -22.40 10.69
C GLU A 2 -81.32 -22.30 11.00
N LYS A 3 -80.51 -23.05 10.23
CA LYS A 3 -79.06 -23.10 10.38
C LYS A 3 -78.44 -21.97 9.54
N LYS A 4 -77.79 -21.02 10.21
CA LYS A 4 -76.83 -20.09 9.60
C LYS A 4 -75.69 -20.87 8.92
N LYS A 5 -75.46 -20.61 7.64
CA LYS A 5 -74.21 -20.93 6.94
C LYS A 5 -73.27 -19.73 7.06
N ASN A 6 -72.17 -19.89 7.79
CA ASN A 6 -71.02 -18.98 7.73
C ASN A 6 -70.23 -19.29 6.45
N ASN A 7 -70.11 -18.31 5.56
CA ASN A 7 -69.11 -18.31 4.50
C ASN A 7 -67.80 -17.76 5.07
N ASN A 8 -66.82 -18.65 5.29
CA ASN A 8 -65.44 -18.26 5.49
C ASN A 8 -64.84 -17.88 4.13
N ASN A 9 -64.70 -16.57 3.87
CA ASN A 9 -63.75 -16.07 2.88
C ASN A 9 -62.35 -16.13 3.50
N GLY A 10 -61.65 -17.24 3.29
CA GLY A 10 -60.20 -17.30 3.44
C GLY A 10 -59.57 -16.54 2.27
N GLY A 11 -59.32 -15.25 2.47
CA GLY A 11 -58.45 -14.48 1.59
C GLY A 11 -57.03 -14.99 1.75
N ASP A 12 -56.57 -15.74 0.75
CA ASP A 12 -55.16 -16.05 0.55
C ASP A 12 -54.45 -14.74 0.17
N PHE A 13 -53.93 -14.04 1.17
CA PHE A 13 -52.93 -13.00 0.96
C PHE A 13 -51.61 -13.69 0.67
N GLY A 14 -51.48 -14.22 -0.55
CA GLY A 14 -50.18 -14.48 -1.12
C GLY A 14 -49.45 -13.15 -1.19
N GLU A 15 -48.54 -12.90 -0.24
CA GLU A 15 -47.54 -11.86 -0.39
C GLU A 15 -46.80 -12.16 -1.70
N GLU A 16 -47.13 -11.42 -2.76
CA GLU A 16 -46.31 -11.37 -3.96
C GLU A 16 -44.94 -10.86 -3.53
N GLN A 17 -44.05 -11.80 -3.25
CA GLN A 17 -42.66 -11.54 -2.96
C GLN A 17 -42.05 -11.03 -4.26
N ARG A 18 -42.15 -9.71 -4.48
CA ARG A 18 -41.61 -9.03 -5.65
C ARG A 18 -40.10 -9.24 -5.66
N SER A 19 -39.66 -10.23 -6.42
CA SER A 19 -38.25 -10.48 -6.63
C SER A 19 -37.67 -9.32 -7.41
N ILE A 20 -36.62 -8.69 -6.89
CA ILE A 20 -35.80 -7.77 -7.67
C ILE A 20 -35.22 -8.56 -8.84
N ASP A 21 -35.35 -8.04 -10.07
CA ASP A 21 -34.73 -8.66 -11.23
C ASP A 21 -33.20 -8.77 -11.03
N GLY A 22 -32.63 -9.90 -11.46
CA GLY A 22 -31.25 -10.26 -11.12
C GLY A 22 -30.21 -9.23 -11.59
N ASP A 23 -30.46 -8.60 -12.73
CA ASP A 23 -29.63 -7.54 -13.29
C ASP A 23 -29.65 -6.25 -12.46
N ILE A 24 -30.82 -5.87 -11.94
CA ILE A 24 -30.99 -4.74 -11.04
C ILE A 24 -30.25 -5.01 -9.72
N LEU A 25 -30.40 -6.22 -9.17
CA LEU A 25 -29.71 -6.61 -7.93
C LEU A 25 -28.18 -6.59 -8.11
N GLU A 26 -27.68 -7.16 -9.20
CA GLU A 26 -26.25 -7.10 -9.56
C GLU A 26 -25.75 -5.66 -9.65
N SER A 27 -26.53 -4.78 -10.28
CA SER A 27 -26.18 -3.36 -10.41
C SER A 27 -26.12 -2.67 -9.05
N ILE A 28 -27.12 -2.85 -8.19
CA ILE A 28 -27.13 -2.26 -6.83
C ILE A 28 -25.91 -2.73 -6.04
N LEU A 29 -25.65 -4.04 -6.04
CA LEU A 29 -24.52 -4.62 -5.30
C LEU A 29 -23.17 -4.12 -5.81
N SER A 30 -23.03 -3.79 -7.10
CA SER A 30 -21.77 -3.26 -7.65
C SER A 30 -21.34 -1.93 -7.02
N TYR A 31 -22.27 -1.17 -6.44
CA TYR A 31 -21.98 0.10 -5.75
C TYR A 31 -21.71 -0.06 -4.25
N LEU A 32 -21.97 -1.22 -3.64
CA LEU A 32 -21.78 -1.40 -2.21
C LEU A 32 -20.29 -1.58 -1.83
N PRO A 33 -19.85 -1.07 -0.66
CA PRO A 33 -18.56 -1.40 -0.07
C PRO A 33 -18.33 -2.90 0.03
N LEU A 34 -17.06 -3.31 -0.04
CA LEU A 34 -16.70 -4.74 -0.07
C LEU A 34 -17.16 -5.48 1.20
N LEU A 35 -17.13 -4.83 2.36
CA LEU A 35 -17.60 -5.39 3.63
C LEU A 35 -19.09 -5.73 3.61
N ASP A 36 -19.91 -4.91 2.98
CA ASP A 36 -21.37 -5.11 2.92
C ASP A 36 -21.74 -6.27 1.97
N LEU A 37 -20.88 -6.54 0.98
CA LEU A 37 -21.06 -7.66 0.06
C LEU A 37 -20.93 -9.02 0.77
N ASP A 38 -20.16 -9.11 1.86
CA ASP A 38 -20.07 -10.35 2.62
C ASP A 38 -21.42 -10.72 3.23
N SER A 39 -22.03 -9.78 3.95
CA SER A 39 -23.36 -9.93 4.53
C SER A 39 -24.41 -10.19 3.46
N ALA A 40 -24.38 -9.45 2.34
CA ALA A 40 -25.28 -9.66 1.22
C ALA A 40 -25.16 -11.07 0.62
N SER A 41 -23.96 -11.64 0.57
CA SER A 41 -23.71 -12.98 0.02
C SER A 41 -24.34 -14.11 0.84
N GLN A 42 -24.74 -13.84 2.08
CA GLN A 42 -25.31 -14.82 3.02
C GLN A 42 -26.86 -14.80 3.04
N VAL A 43 -27.50 -13.84 2.38
CA VAL A 43 -28.97 -13.66 2.42
C VAL A 43 -29.71 -14.82 1.74
N SER A 44 -29.31 -15.19 0.52
CA SER A 44 -29.92 -16.29 -0.25
C SER A 44 -29.00 -16.75 -1.38
N LYS A 45 -29.33 -17.87 -2.04
CA LYS A 45 -28.60 -18.34 -3.24
C LYS A 45 -28.63 -17.33 -4.39
N SER A 46 -29.75 -16.61 -4.56
CA SER A 46 -29.90 -15.58 -5.60
C SER A 46 -29.00 -14.38 -5.32
N TRP A 47 -28.99 -13.90 -4.08
CA TRP A 47 -28.11 -12.81 -3.64
C TRP A 47 -26.64 -13.19 -3.71
N ASN A 48 -26.30 -14.40 -3.27
CA ASN A 48 -24.94 -14.93 -3.39
C ASN A 48 -24.46 -14.90 -4.84
N ARG A 49 -25.29 -15.41 -5.76
CA ARG A 49 -25.02 -15.36 -7.20
C ARG A 49 -24.83 -13.91 -7.67
N ALA A 50 -25.75 -13.02 -7.35
CA ALA A 50 -25.69 -11.61 -7.75
C ALA A 50 -24.44 -10.89 -7.22
N VAL A 51 -24.00 -11.17 -5.98
CA VAL A 51 -22.72 -10.67 -5.45
C VAL A 51 -21.55 -11.13 -6.32
N PHE A 52 -21.46 -12.42 -6.65
CA PHE A 52 -20.36 -12.91 -7.50
C PHE A 52 -20.37 -12.34 -8.92
N TYR A 53 -21.54 -12.01 -9.48
CA TYR A 53 -21.63 -11.28 -10.74
C TYR A 53 -21.26 -9.81 -10.59
N SER A 54 -21.66 -9.13 -9.51
CA SER A 54 -21.32 -7.72 -9.27
C SER A 54 -19.83 -7.52 -9.02
N LEU A 55 -19.14 -8.49 -8.41
CA LEU A 55 -17.69 -8.47 -8.22
C LEU A 55 -16.91 -8.33 -9.55
N ARG A 56 -17.45 -8.82 -10.66
CA ARG A 56 -16.83 -8.68 -12.00
C ARG A 56 -16.89 -7.25 -12.54
N ARG A 57 -17.82 -6.44 -12.03
CA ARG A 57 -18.02 -5.03 -12.40
C ARG A 57 -17.46 -4.08 -11.35
N LEU A 58 -17.04 -4.60 -10.20
CA LEU A 58 -16.54 -3.80 -9.10
C LEU A 58 -15.15 -3.29 -9.45
N LYS A 59 -15.01 -1.96 -9.56
CA LYS A 59 -13.69 -1.33 -9.66
C LYS A 59 -12.97 -1.55 -8.33
N THR A 60 -11.87 -2.30 -8.35
CA THR A 60 -11.04 -2.51 -7.16
C THR A 60 -10.35 -1.21 -6.81
N MET A 61 -10.67 -0.68 -5.63
CA MET A 61 -9.98 0.46 -5.04
C MET A 61 -9.06 -0.07 -3.95
N PRO A 62 -7.73 0.03 -4.09
CA PRO A 62 -6.81 -0.41 -3.07
C PRO A 62 -7.10 0.27 -1.74
N TRP A 63 -6.99 -0.47 -0.66
CA TRP A 63 -7.15 0.06 0.69
C TRP A 63 -5.81 0.57 1.20
N LEU A 64 -5.86 1.61 2.03
CA LEU A 64 -4.69 2.08 2.77
C LEU A 64 -4.72 1.48 4.17
N PHE A 65 -3.58 0.98 4.64
CA PHE A 65 -3.41 0.44 5.97
C PHE A 65 -2.39 1.25 6.76
N VAL A 66 -2.71 1.46 8.03
CA VAL A 66 -1.90 2.18 9.01
C VAL A 66 -1.70 1.26 10.20
N TYR A 67 -0.45 0.88 10.44
CA TYR A 67 -0.03 0.03 11.55
C TYR A 67 0.80 0.82 12.54
N ASN A 68 0.62 0.54 13.82
CA ASN A 68 1.44 1.12 14.89
C ASN A 68 2.40 0.08 15.47
N GLN A 69 3.62 0.51 15.76
CA GLN A 69 4.62 -0.30 16.45
C GLN A 69 5.26 0.53 17.55
N ARG A 70 5.62 -0.08 18.68
CA ARG A 70 6.40 0.62 19.72
C ARG A 70 7.77 1.05 19.18
N ASN A 71 8.21 2.23 19.58
CA ASN A 71 9.53 2.80 19.24
C ASN A 71 10.67 2.27 20.11
N SER A 72 10.33 1.57 21.19
CA SER A 72 11.30 0.98 22.11
C SER A 72 11.13 -0.53 22.20
N PRO A 73 12.22 -1.28 22.45
CA PRO A 73 12.14 -2.70 22.74
C PRO A 73 11.23 -2.99 23.95
N PRO A 74 10.40 -4.05 23.91
CA PRO A 74 10.17 -4.92 22.75
C PRO A 74 9.36 -4.21 21.65
N TYR A 75 9.87 -4.22 20.42
CA TYR A 75 9.26 -3.64 19.21
C TYR A 75 8.00 -4.40 18.78
N THR A 76 6.94 -4.33 19.56
CA THR A 76 5.69 -5.05 19.32
C THR A 76 4.79 -4.25 18.39
N MET A 77 4.30 -4.87 17.32
CA MET A 77 3.24 -4.32 16.48
C MET A 77 1.90 -4.41 17.21
N ALA A 78 1.12 -3.35 17.16
CA ALA A 78 -0.22 -3.32 17.73
C ALA A 78 -1.10 -4.41 17.08
N THR A 79 -1.99 -4.99 17.88
CA THR A 79 -3.02 -5.94 17.40
C THR A 79 -4.18 -5.25 16.69
N MET A 80 -4.12 -3.92 16.61
CA MET A 80 -5.09 -3.06 15.97
C MET A 80 -4.38 -2.27 14.87
N ALA A 81 -4.95 -2.31 13.68
CA ALA A 81 -4.55 -1.49 12.54
C ALA A 81 -5.76 -0.70 12.03
N MET A 82 -5.52 0.38 11.31
CA MET A 82 -6.56 1.19 10.69
C MET A 82 -6.50 1.01 9.18
N ALA A 83 -7.63 0.66 8.58
CA ALA A 83 -7.77 0.50 7.14
C ALA A 83 -8.73 1.58 6.60
N TYR A 84 -8.31 2.32 5.58
CA TYR A 84 -9.20 3.23 4.86
C TYR A 84 -9.72 2.54 3.61
N ASP A 85 -11.05 2.43 3.51
CA ASP A 85 -11.74 1.95 2.33
C ASP A 85 -12.18 3.15 1.47
N PRO A 86 -11.58 3.35 0.27
CA PRO A 86 -11.93 4.48 -0.59
C PRO A 86 -13.36 4.42 -1.13
N LYS A 87 -14.00 3.25 -1.12
CA LYS A 87 -15.36 3.07 -1.63
C LYS A 87 -16.41 3.54 -0.63
N SER A 88 -16.24 3.26 0.66
CA SER A 88 -17.08 3.79 1.74
C SER A 88 -16.65 5.17 2.25
N GLU A 89 -15.46 5.63 1.84
CA GLU A 89 -14.80 6.84 2.35
C GLU A 89 -14.74 6.84 3.89
N ALA A 90 -14.39 5.70 4.48
CA ALA A 90 -14.41 5.49 5.91
C ALA A 90 -13.17 4.75 6.40
N TRP A 91 -12.79 5.05 7.65
CA TRP A 91 -11.79 4.31 8.39
C TRP A 91 -12.43 3.15 9.13
N ILE A 92 -11.82 1.98 8.98
CA ILE A 92 -12.22 0.71 9.56
C ILE A 92 -11.11 0.28 10.49
N GLU A 93 -11.46 0.02 11.75
CA GLU A 93 -10.57 -0.61 12.71
C GLU A 93 -10.50 -2.10 12.42
N VAL A 94 -9.28 -2.60 12.21
CA VAL A 94 -8.98 -4.01 11.93
C VAL A 94 -8.27 -4.58 13.14
N LYS A 95 -8.90 -5.53 13.83
CA LYS A 95 -8.30 -6.20 15.01
C LYS A 95 -7.88 -7.61 14.68
N THR A 96 -6.65 -7.95 15.04
CA THR A 96 -6.12 -9.30 15.03
C THR A 96 -6.11 -9.88 16.44
N ALA A 97 -6.30 -11.20 16.56
CA ALA A 97 -6.33 -11.89 17.85
C ALA A 97 -4.95 -11.92 18.55
N SER A 98 -3.87 -11.84 17.77
CA SER A 98 -2.48 -11.85 18.24
C SER A 98 -1.64 -10.83 17.49
N SER A 99 -0.51 -10.43 18.08
CA SER A 99 0.46 -9.56 17.40
C SER A 99 1.07 -10.33 16.22
N PRO A 100 1.09 -9.76 15.01
CA PRO A 100 1.57 -10.46 13.82
C PRO A 100 3.07 -10.76 13.85
N VAL A 101 3.86 -10.00 14.63
CA VAL A 101 5.31 -10.13 14.71
C VAL A 101 5.73 -10.21 16.17
N GLU A 102 6.00 -11.44 16.64
CA GLU A 102 6.64 -11.66 17.93
C GLU A 102 8.12 -11.26 17.87
N HIS A 103 8.37 -10.08 18.41
CA HIS A 103 9.63 -9.60 18.99
C HIS A 103 10.87 -9.45 18.08
N VAL A 104 11.63 -8.40 18.44
CA VAL A 104 13.04 -8.07 18.15
C VAL A 104 13.30 -6.94 17.12
N SER A 105 12.40 -6.61 16.18
CA SER A 105 12.77 -5.64 15.12
C SER A 105 11.74 -4.62 14.68
N VAL A 106 12.27 -3.50 14.19
CA VAL A 106 11.52 -2.45 13.49
C VAL A 106 10.88 -3.02 12.23
N ALA A 107 9.55 -2.93 12.16
CA ALA A 107 8.78 -3.24 10.98
C ALA A 107 8.74 -2.02 10.04
N ARG A 108 8.75 -2.28 8.74
CA ARG A 108 8.75 -1.28 7.66
C ARG A 108 7.86 -1.74 6.52
N SER A 109 7.47 -0.78 5.70
CA SER A 109 6.79 -1.01 4.43
C SER A 109 7.76 -0.76 3.28
N SER A 110 7.64 -1.51 2.19
CA SER A 110 8.33 -1.25 0.93
C SER A 110 7.42 -1.51 -0.26
N HIS A 111 7.62 -0.75 -1.34
CA HIS A 111 6.86 -0.82 -2.61
C HIS A 111 5.34 -1.03 -2.43
N SER A 112 4.76 -0.33 -1.46
CA SER A 112 3.33 -0.30 -1.11
C SER A 112 2.75 -1.57 -0.46
N THR A 113 3.01 -2.76 -1.01
CA THR A 113 2.30 -4.02 -0.66
C THR A 113 3.11 -4.99 0.18
N LEU A 114 4.32 -4.63 0.60
CA LEU A 114 5.17 -5.49 1.42
C LEU A 114 5.37 -4.86 2.79
N LEU A 115 5.06 -5.63 3.84
CA LEU A 115 5.59 -5.38 5.18
C LEU A 115 6.74 -6.32 5.49
N TYR A 116 7.76 -5.82 6.18
CA TYR A 116 8.88 -6.64 6.61
C TYR A 116 9.49 -6.16 7.93
N ALA A 117 10.17 -7.07 8.61
CA ALA A 117 10.96 -6.80 9.82
C ALA A 117 12.26 -7.62 9.77
N LEU A 118 13.39 -6.95 9.99
CA LEU A 118 14.72 -7.55 9.92
C LEU A 118 15.39 -7.54 11.29
N SER A 119 15.73 -8.71 11.83
CA SER A 119 16.51 -8.89 13.07
C SER A 119 17.78 -9.70 12.79
N PRO A 120 18.79 -9.66 13.68
CA PRO A 120 19.99 -10.47 13.52
C PRO A 120 19.72 -11.98 13.47
N ALA A 121 18.57 -12.42 13.97
CA ALA A 121 18.20 -13.84 14.06
C ALA A 121 17.20 -14.27 12.97
N ARG A 122 16.50 -13.34 12.31
CA ARG A 122 15.37 -13.67 11.43
C ARG A 122 15.02 -12.52 10.50
N PHE A 123 14.60 -12.86 9.28
CA PHE A 123 13.89 -11.95 8.40
C PHE A 123 12.42 -12.37 8.33
N SER A 124 11.50 -11.43 8.55
CA SER A 124 10.05 -11.67 8.53
C SER A 124 9.37 -10.75 7.54
N PHE A 125 8.41 -11.26 6.77
CA PHE A 125 7.70 -10.45 5.80
C PHE A 125 6.28 -10.93 5.55
N SER A 126 5.45 -10.05 5.02
CA SER A 126 4.07 -10.34 4.63
C SER A 126 3.71 -9.58 3.37
N THR A 127 3.04 -10.27 2.45
CA THR A 127 2.57 -9.75 1.16
C THR A 127 1.07 -9.95 0.94
N ASP A 128 0.36 -10.55 1.90
CA ASP A 128 -1.09 -10.71 1.80
C ASP A 128 -1.81 -9.38 2.06
N ALA A 129 -3.01 -9.21 1.49
CA ALA A 129 -3.69 -7.91 1.44
C ALA A 129 -3.91 -7.26 2.82
N PHE A 130 -4.09 -8.05 3.88
CA PHE A 130 -4.33 -7.55 5.24
C PHE A 130 -3.10 -7.67 6.15
N HIS A 131 -1.98 -8.20 5.63
CA HIS A 131 -0.76 -8.54 6.34
C HIS A 131 -0.95 -9.46 7.56
N LEU A 132 -1.79 -10.49 7.40
CA LEU A 132 -2.13 -11.46 8.43
C LEU A 132 -1.14 -12.61 8.51
N THR A 133 -0.56 -12.96 7.37
CA THR A 133 0.32 -14.12 7.25
C THR A 133 1.74 -13.61 7.14
N TRP A 134 2.50 -13.80 8.20
CA TRP A 134 3.91 -13.47 8.24
C TRP A 134 4.74 -14.73 7.97
N GLN A 135 5.56 -14.64 6.93
CA GLN A 135 6.56 -15.63 6.63
C GLN A 135 7.85 -15.29 7.36
N HIS A 136 8.56 -16.31 7.80
CA HIS A 136 9.70 -16.21 8.67
C HIS A 136 10.83 -17.05 8.11
N VAL A 137 11.93 -16.39 7.72
CA VAL A 137 13.08 -17.04 7.10
C VAL A 137 14.37 -16.67 7.85
N ALA A 138 15.44 -17.41 7.56
CA ALA A 138 16.76 -17.08 8.07
C ALA A 138 17.13 -15.62 7.75
N PRO A 139 17.92 -14.94 8.58
CA PRO A 139 18.36 -13.57 8.28
C PRO A 139 19.29 -13.56 7.04
N PRO A 140 19.38 -12.43 6.32
CA PRO A 140 20.39 -12.25 5.27
C PRO A 140 21.80 -12.46 5.82
N ARG A 141 22.75 -12.83 4.96
CA ARG A 141 24.13 -13.14 5.38
C ARG A 141 24.86 -11.89 5.83
N VAL A 142 24.57 -10.75 5.22
CA VAL A 142 25.14 -9.45 5.62
C VAL A 142 24.16 -8.75 6.54
N TRP A 143 24.60 -8.51 7.78
CA TRP A 143 23.84 -7.75 8.75
C TRP A 143 23.78 -6.27 8.38
N ARG A 144 22.57 -5.72 8.43
CA ARG A 144 22.26 -4.36 7.98
C ARG A 144 21.02 -3.84 8.68
N ILE A 145 20.94 -2.52 8.82
CA ILE A 145 19.73 -1.81 9.20
C ILE A 145 19.24 -0.96 8.04
N ASP A 146 17.93 -0.76 7.96
CA ASP A 146 17.31 0.11 6.95
C ASP A 146 17.60 -0.24 5.47
N PRO A 147 17.61 -1.52 5.06
CA PRO A 147 17.80 -1.89 3.66
C PRO A 147 16.57 -1.55 2.81
N ILE A 148 16.76 -1.50 1.51
CA ILE A 148 15.64 -1.62 0.57
C ILE A 148 15.27 -3.10 0.42
N VAL A 149 13.96 -3.36 0.36
CA VAL A 149 13.42 -4.72 0.24
C VAL A 149 12.37 -4.75 -0.85
N ALA A 150 12.41 -5.76 -1.73
CA ALA A 150 11.43 -5.94 -2.79
C ALA A 150 11.04 -7.40 -2.94
N VAL A 151 9.82 -7.66 -3.42
CA VAL A 151 9.39 -8.98 -3.86
C VAL A 151 9.03 -8.92 -5.34
N VAL A 152 9.85 -9.55 -6.17
CA VAL A 152 9.65 -9.63 -7.63
C VAL A 152 9.35 -11.09 -7.99
N GLY A 153 8.08 -11.39 -8.29
CA GLY A 153 7.64 -12.78 -8.47
C GLY A 153 7.92 -13.62 -7.22
N ARG A 154 8.74 -14.66 -7.36
CA ARG A 154 9.18 -15.53 -6.24
C ARG A 154 10.45 -15.04 -5.52
N SER A 155 11.04 -13.94 -5.97
CA SER A 155 12.33 -13.46 -5.48
C SER A 155 12.15 -12.35 -4.46
N LEU A 156 12.53 -12.62 -3.22
CA LEU A 156 12.70 -11.61 -2.18
C LEU A 156 14.11 -11.05 -2.28
N ILE A 157 14.23 -9.74 -2.52
CA ILE A 157 15.49 -9.03 -2.71
C ILE A 157 15.70 -8.11 -1.52
N ILE A 158 16.89 -8.14 -0.93
CA ILE A 158 17.36 -7.18 0.07
C ILE A 158 18.63 -6.53 -0.46
N ALA A 159 18.66 -5.20 -0.50
CA ALA A 159 19.81 -4.46 -0.98
C ALA A 159 20.11 -3.25 -0.08
N GLY A 160 21.39 -2.88 -0.02
CA GLY A 160 21.82 -1.67 0.68
C GLY A 160 21.61 -1.74 2.19
N GLY A 161 21.32 -0.59 2.78
CA GLY A 161 21.21 -0.39 4.22
C GLY A 161 22.48 0.20 4.83
N VAL A 162 22.44 0.37 6.14
CA VAL A 162 23.59 0.78 6.95
C VAL A 162 24.14 -0.45 7.64
N CYS A 163 25.44 -0.69 7.52
CA CYS A 163 26.14 -1.77 8.20
C CYS A 163 27.07 -1.15 9.24
N ASP A 164 26.88 -1.47 10.52
CA ASP A 164 27.73 -0.97 11.61
C ASP A 164 29.04 -1.77 11.74
N PHE A 165 29.07 -3.01 11.23
CA PHE A 165 30.14 -3.99 11.51
C PHE A 165 30.76 -4.62 10.25
N GLU A 166 30.11 -4.53 9.09
CA GLU A 166 30.59 -5.13 7.84
C GLU A 166 30.89 -4.06 6.79
N GLU A 167 31.93 -4.28 5.98
CA GLU A 167 32.38 -3.33 4.95
C GLU A 167 31.47 -3.31 3.71
N ASP A 168 30.54 -4.25 3.60
CA ASP A 168 29.79 -4.51 2.39
C ASP A 168 28.38 -3.90 2.40
N ARG A 169 28.35 -2.57 2.49
CA ARG A 169 27.11 -1.76 2.52
C ARG A 169 26.27 -1.84 1.23
N PHE A 170 26.82 -2.35 0.14
CA PHE A 170 26.11 -2.55 -1.15
C PHE A 170 25.72 -3.98 -1.41
N ALA A 171 25.84 -4.86 -0.42
CA ALA A 171 25.41 -6.24 -0.55
C ALA A 171 23.98 -6.30 -1.12
N VAL A 172 23.80 -7.09 -2.16
CA VAL A 172 22.48 -7.47 -2.66
C VAL A 172 22.33 -8.96 -2.41
N GLU A 173 21.27 -9.33 -1.72
CA GLU A 173 20.96 -10.71 -1.41
C GLU A 173 19.55 -11.05 -1.88
N LEU A 174 19.40 -12.24 -2.45
CA LEU A 174 18.17 -12.75 -3.01
C LEU A 174 17.78 -14.04 -2.29
N PHE A 175 16.50 -14.18 -1.98
CA PHE A 175 15.92 -15.36 -1.38
C PHE A 175 14.72 -15.82 -2.22
N ASP A 176 14.66 -17.12 -2.48
CA ASP A 176 13.54 -17.73 -3.19
C ASP A 176 12.44 -18.13 -2.19
N ILE A 177 11.32 -17.40 -2.23
CA ILE A 177 10.19 -17.52 -1.29
C ILE A 177 9.57 -18.92 -1.30
N GLU A 178 9.53 -19.60 -2.45
CA GLU A 178 8.88 -20.92 -2.56
C GLU A 178 9.81 -22.07 -2.13
N SER A 179 11.10 -21.82 -1.96
CA SER A 179 12.09 -22.88 -1.75
C SER A 179 12.07 -23.50 -0.34
N GLY A 180 11.31 -22.94 0.61
CA GLY A 180 11.04 -23.49 1.95
C GLY A 180 12.25 -23.49 2.91
N ASP A 181 13.37 -24.07 2.45
CA ASP A 181 14.69 -24.15 3.10
C ASP A 181 15.75 -23.35 2.32
N GLY A 182 15.32 -22.34 1.55
CA GLY A 182 16.19 -21.52 0.73
C GLY A 182 17.33 -20.88 1.52
N ALA A 183 18.49 -20.74 0.88
CA ALA A 183 19.58 -19.93 1.41
C ALA A 183 19.57 -18.56 0.72
N TRP A 184 19.97 -17.52 1.44
CA TRP A 184 20.25 -16.23 0.83
C TRP A 184 21.42 -16.34 -0.13
N GLU A 185 21.18 -15.90 -1.36
CA GLU A 185 22.18 -15.85 -2.41
C GLU A 185 22.69 -14.43 -2.61
N ARG A 186 24.01 -14.27 -2.67
CA ARG A 186 24.66 -13.00 -2.96
C ARG A 186 24.60 -12.70 -4.47
N CYS A 187 24.18 -11.49 -4.82
CA CYS A 187 24.07 -11.01 -6.19
C CYS A 187 25.11 -9.92 -6.48
N GLU A 188 25.04 -9.32 -7.68
CA GLU A 188 25.80 -8.11 -8.00
C GLU A 188 25.49 -6.98 -7.01
N SER A 189 26.53 -6.37 -6.44
CA SER A 189 26.40 -5.27 -5.48
C SER A 189 25.67 -4.07 -6.08
N MET A 190 25.06 -3.25 -5.23
CA MET A 190 24.46 -1.99 -5.67
C MET A 190 25.49 -1.11 -6.40
N PRO A 191 25.07 -0.35 -7.43
CA PRO A 191 25.99 0.52 -8.15
C PRO A 191 26.63 1.59 -7.26
N ASP A 192 27.91 1.89 -7.51
CA ASP A 192 28.75 2.76 -6.67
C ASP A 192 28.22 4.20 -6.48
N PHE A 193 27.39 4.71 -7.38
CA PHE A 193 26.82 6.06 -7.24
C PHE A 193 25.87 6.19 -6.05
N LEU A 194 25.36 5.06 -5.53
CA LEU A 194 24.52 5.01 -4.34
C LEU A 194 25.34 4.98 -3.04
N TYR A 195 26.65 5.28 -3.12
CA TYR A 195 27.57 5.04 -2.01
C TYR A 195 27.16 5.75 -0.71
N GLU A 196 26.74 6.99 -0.83
CA GLU A 196 26.33 7.82 0.32
C GLU A 196 24.83 7.67 0.65
N SER A 197 24.10 6.85 -0.12
CA SER A 197 22.63 6.83 -0.14
C SER A 197 22.04 5.42 -0.06
N ALA A 198 22.79 4.42 0.40
CA ALA A 198 22.36 3.01 0.37
C ALA A 198 21.15 2.66 1.26
N SER A 199 20.77 3.55 2.19
CA SER A 199 19.65 3.32 3.11
C SER A 199 18.30 3.67 2.49
N SER A 200 17.25 2.94 2.89
CA SER A 200 15.87 3.18 2.44
C SER A 200 15.34 4.58 2.75
N THR A 201 15.98 5.31 3.67
CA THR A 201 15.70 6.72 3.93
C THR A 201 15.92 7.57 2.68
N TRP A 202 17.00 7.32 1.94
CA TRP A 202 17.41 8.07 0.75
C TRP A 202 16.89 7.48 -0.56
N LEU A 203 16.42 6.23 -0.52
CA LEU A 203 15.99 5.50 -1.70
C LEU A 203 14.48 5.37 -1.77
N SER A 204 13.95 5.43 -2.98
CA SER A 204 12.59 5.03 -3.29
C SER A 204 12.61 3.77 -4.13
N VAL A 205 11.67 2.85 -3.87
CA VAL A 205 11.63 1.52 -4.48
C VAL A 205 10.27 1.29 -5.10
N ALA A 206 10.27 0.80 -6.33
CA ALA A 206 9.07 0.36 -7.02
C ALA A 206 9.33 -1.01 -7.67
N VAL A 207 8.30 -1.83 -7.80
CA VAL A 207 8.43 -3.20 -8.30
C VAL A 207 7.46 -3.44 -9.45
N SER A 208 7.97 -3.94 -10.58
CA SER A 208 7.17 -4.53 -11.64
C SER A 208 7.10 -6.05 -11.49
N SER A 209 6.40 -6.73 -12.39
CA SER A 209 6.40 -8.21 -12.44
C SER A 209 7.78 -8.81 -12.71
N GLU A 210 8.72 -8.03 -13.25
CA GLU A 210 10.01 -8.52 -13.74
C GLU A 210 11.22 -7.96 -12.99
N LYS A 211 11.13 -6.75 -12.43
CA LYS A 211 12.30 -6.00 -11.94
C LYS A 211 11.96 -5.18 -10.70
N MET A 212 12.98 -4.94 -9.88
CA MET A 212 12.95 -3.91 -8.84
C MET A 212 13.59 -2.63 -9.39
N TYR A 213 12.95 -1.48 -9.23
CA TYR A 213 13.49 -0.16 -9.53
C TYR A 213 13.90 0.53 -8.25
N VAL A 214 15.05 1.20 -8.27
CA VAL A 214 15.61 1.92 -7.14
C VAL A 214 16.01 3.30 -7.61
N THR A 215 15.47 4.33 -6.96
CA THR A 215 15.73 5.74 -7.24
C THR A 215 16.33 6.41 -6.02
N GLU A 216 17.45 7.10 -6.17
CA GLU A 216 17.93 8.02 -5.14
C GLU A 216 17.09 9.29 -5.19
N LYS A 217 16.41 9.60 -4.08
CA LYS A 217 15.31 10.59 -4.06
C LYS A 217 15.77 11.99 -4.49
N ARG A 218 16.99 12.41 -4.12
CA ARG A 218 17.46 13.79 -4.33
C ARG A 218 17.95 14.04 -5.75
N SER A 219 18.74 13.12 -6.32
CA SER A 219 19.28 13.21 -7.68
C SER A 219 18.29 12.74 -8.72
N GLY A 220 17.45 11.75 -8.41
CA GLY A 220 16.59 11.07 -9.38
C GLY A 220 17.29 10.00 -10.19
N VAL A 221 18.59 9.76 -9.95
CA VAL A 221 19.30 8.67 -10.61
C VAL A 221 18.67 7.34 -10.18
N THR A 222 18.33 6.54 -11.18
CA THR A 222 17.54 5.33 -11.03
C THR A 222 18.24 4.17 -11.71
N CYS A 223 18.25 3.02 -11.07
CA CYS A 223 18.67 1.76 -11.66
C CYS A 223 17.59 0.69 -11.43
N SER A 224 17.62 -0.39 -12.20
CA SER A 224 16.75 -1.53 -11.97
C SER A 224 17.56 -2.80 -11.77
N PHE A 225 17.09 -3.67 -10.89
CA PHE A 225 17.68 -4.97 -10.62
C PHE A 225 16.76 -6.06 -11.19
N ASN A 226 17.34 -6.92 -12.01
CA ASN A 226 16.64 -8.07 -12.57
C ASN A 226 17.01 -9.33 -11.75
N PRO A 227 16.06 -9.94 -11.00
CA PRO A 227 16.35 -11.11 -10.19
C PRO A 227 16.70 -12.37 -11.00
N VAL A 228 16.30 -12.44 -12.28
CA VAL A 228 16.61 -13.57 -13.17
C VAL A 228 18.07 -13.52 -13.61
N THR A 229 18.56 -12.34 -14.01
CA THR A 229 19.96 -12.17 -14.44
C THR A 229 20.90 -11.83 -13.28
N ARG A 230 20.34 -11.53 -12.10
CA ARG A 230 21.06 -11.14 -10.87
C ARG A 230 21.93 -9.92 -11.04
N SER A 231 21.50 -9.01 -11.91
CA SER A 231 22.30 -7.89 -12.35
C SER A 231 21.52 -6.58 -12.36
N TRP A 232 22.26 -5.48 -12.25
CA TRP A 232 21.73 -4.13 -12.37
C TRP A 232 21.72 -3.67 -13.83
N THR A 233 20.72 -2.88 -14.19
CA THR A 233 20.66 -2.19 -15.49
C THR A 233 21.38 -0.85 -15.41
N LYS A 234 21.58 -0.25 -16.59
CA LYS A 234 22.12 1.09 -16.74
C LYS A 234 21.30 2.13 -15.95
N LEU A 235 22.00 3.19 -15.55
CA LEU A 235 21.45 4.39 -14.92
C LEU A 235 20.47 5.12 -15.85
N LEU A 236 19.32 5.44 -15.28
CA LEU A 236 18.26 6.27 -15.84
C LEU A 236 18.17 7.54 -15.01
N ASP A 237 17.84 8.67 -15.64
CA ASP A 237 17.65 9.94 -14.94
C ASP A 237 16.15 10.28 -14.88
N LEU A 238 15.59 10.28 -13.67
CA LEU A 238 14.20 10.69 -13.43
C LEU A 238 14.08 12.21 -13.31
N CYS A 239 14.36 12.90 -14.41
CA CYS A 239 14.28 14.34 -14.51
C CYS A 239 13.32 14.74 -15.65
N PRO A 240 12.02 14.98 -15.34
CA PRO A 240 11.07 15.51 -16.31
C PRO A 240 11.38 16.98 -16.63
N GLY A 241 12.29 17.23 -17.59
CA GLY A 241 12.52 18.54 -18.20
C GLY A 241 12.94 19.67 -17.22
N GLU A 242 12.46 20.88 -17.47
CA GLU A 242 12.91 22.14 -16.81
C GLU A 242 12.40 22.32 -15.35
N CYS A 243 11.65 21.37 -14.80
CA CYS A 243 11.12 21.48 -13.43
C CYS A 243 12.22 21.27 -12.38
N SER A 244 12.36 22.21 -11.44
CA SER A 244 13.27 22.03 -10.30
C SER A 244 12.69 21.02 -9.31
N LEU A 245 13.25 19.81 -9.29
CA LEU A 245 12.89 18.73 -8.40
C LEU A 245 14.02 18.47 -7.39
N TYR A 246 13.69 18.50 -6.10
CA TYR A 246 14.65 18.18 -5.04
C TYR A 246 14.37 16.86 -4.33
N SER A 247 13.21 16.25 -4.54
CA SER A 247 12.86 14.92 -4.00
C SER A 247 11.90 14.19 -4.92
N ARG A 248 12.17 12.90 -5.16
CA ARG A 248 11.41 12.01 -6.05
C ARG A 248 11.10 10.70 -5.36
N SER A 249 9.87 10.23 -5.48
CA SER A 249 9.45 8.92 -5.00
C SER A 249 8.72 8.18 -6.12
N ILE A 250 9.00 6.88 -6.23
CA ILE A 250 8.47 6.01 -7.27
C ILE A 250 7.56 4.94 -6.70
N GLY A 251 6.66 4.43 -7.54
CA GLY A 251 5.74 3.35 -7.22
C GLY A 251 5.13 2.79 -8.49
N PHE A 252 4.49 1.62 -8.41
CA PHE A 252 3.76 1.06 -9.55
C PHE A 252 2.25 1.18 -9.34
N SER A 253 1.57 1.74 -10.34
CA SER A 253 0.12 1.76 -10.43
C SER A 253 -0.27 0.86 -11.60
N VAL A 254 -0.96 -0.24 -11.29
CA VAL A 254 -1.25 -1.32 -12.24
C VAL A 254 0.03 -1.88 -12.86
N ASN A 255 0.46 -1.37 -14.01
CA ASN A 255 1.68 -1.77 -14.71
C ASN A 255 2.45 -0.54 -15.24
N ARG A 256 2.24 0.62 -14.61
CA ARG A 256 2.84 1.90 -14.97
C ARG A 256 3.76 2.33 -13.84
N LEU A 257 5.00 2.67 -14.17
CA LEU A 257 5.91 3.29 -13.22
C LEU A 257 5.46 4.74 -13.03
N ILE A 258 5.09 5.07 -11.80
CA ILE A 258 4.66 6.40 -11.41
C ILE A 258 5.78 7.04 -10.60
N MET A 259 6.07 8.30 -10.92
CA MET A 259 6.95 9.14 -10.12
C MET A 259 6.15 10.30 -9.54
N ALA A 260 6.30 10.53 -8.25
CA ALA A 260 5.90 11.75 -7.57
C ALA A 260 7.15 12.58 -7.29
N GLY A 261 7.15 13.85 -7.70
CA GLY A 261 8.26 14.77 -7.47
C GLY A 261 7.79 16.01 -6.72
N ILE A 262 8.58 16.46 -5.75
CA ILE A 262 8.34 17.74 -5.09
C ILE A 262 9.01 18.84 -5.92
N ILE A 263 8.21 19.79 -6.39
CA ILE A 263 8.66 20.93 -7.20
C ILE A 263 8.99 22.14 -6.32
N GLY A 264 9.87 23.00 -6.83
CA GLY A 264 10.29 24.24 -6.17
C GLY A 264 11.68 24.10 -5.56
N ASP A 265 11.89 24.76 -4.42
CA ASP A 265 13.14 24.75 -3.66
C ASP A 265 12.99 23.96 -2.37
N GLU A 266 14.07 23.38 -1.85
CA GLU A 266 14.04 22.54 -0.64
C GLU A 266 13.54 23.30 0.60
N TYR A 267 13.74 24.62 0.65
CA TYR A 267 13.23 25.48 1.73
C TYR A 267 11.83 26.04 1.43
N ASN A 268 11.42 26.05 0.17
CA ASN A 268 10.11 26.55 -0.26
C ASN A 268 9.51 25.64 -1.34
N PRO A 269 8.93 24.49 -0.94
CA PRO A 269 8.23 23.64 -1.89
C PRO A 269 7.05 24.38 -2.50
N THR A 270 6.83 24.27 -3.80
CA THR A 270 5.70 24.92 -4.48
C THR A 270 4.58 23.95 -4.84
N GLY A 271 4.84 22.65 -4.83
CA GLY A 271 3.87 21.64 -5.24
C GLY A 271 4.42 20.22 -5.26
N ILE A 272 3.54 19.28 -5.58
CA ILE A 272 3.89 17.90 -5.92
C ILE A 272 3.26 17.61 -7.26
N GLU A 273 4.02 16.99 -8.16
CA GLU A 273 3.51 16.56 -9.47
C GLU A 273 3.69 15.05 -9.64
N LEU A 274 2.76 14.44 -10.38
CA LEU A 274 2.76 13.03 -10.72
C LEU A 274 3.03 12.85 -12.21
N TRP A 275 3.94 11.94 -12.54
CA TRP A 275 4.25 11.55 -13.91
C TRP A 275 4.21 10.04 -14.07
N GLU A 276 3.76 9.61 -15.25
CA GLU A 276 4.01 8.28 -15.76
C GLU A 276 5.38 8.28 -16.43
N VAL A 277 6.23 7.34 -16.01
CA VAL A 277 7.56 7.14 -16.56
C VAL A 277 7.47 6.05 -17.62
N ILE A 278 7.66 6.45 -18.87
CA ILE A 278 7.65 5.55 -20.02
C ILE A 278 9.11 5.22 -20.36
N ASP A 279 9.48 3.99 -20.06
CA ASP A 279 10.76 3.39 -20.44
C ASP A 279 10.72 3.09 -21.95
N SER A 280 11.25 4.02 -22.75
CA SER A 280 11.53 3.78 -24.17
C SER A 280 12.94 3.21 -24.30
N ASP A 281 13.16 2.25 -25.21
CA ASP A 281 14.50 1.70 -25.52
C ASP A 281 15.54 2.76 -25.95
N GLU A 282 15.11 4.00 -26.18
CA GLU A 282 15.96 5.15 -26.43
C GLU A 282 16.59 5.65 -25.11
N SER A 283 17.79 6.22 -25.18
CA SER A 283 18.61 6.65 -24.04
C SER A 283 18.00 7.70 -23.10
N HIS A 284 16.73 8.09 -23.31
CA HIS A 284 15.99 9.09 -22.56
C HIS A 284 14.64 8.53 -22.15
N LEU A 285 14.29 8.70 -20.87
CA LEU A 285 12.96 8.41 -20.39
C LEU A 285 11.98 9.46 -20.90
N LYS A 286 10.78 9.01 -21.30
CA LYS A 286 9.67 9.91 -21.59
C LYS A 286 8.78 10.03 -20.36
N PHE A 287 8.36 11.24 -20.06
CA PHE A 287 7.48 11.53 -18.93
C PHE A 287 6.15 12.06 -19.44
N GLU A 288 5.06 11.45 -19.00
CA GLU A 288 3.71 11.96 -19.25
C GLU A 288 3.11 12.47 -17.94
N SER A 289 2.75 13.75 -17.91
CA SER A 289 2.11 14.34 -16.73
C SER A 289 0.77 13.65 -16.47
N ILE A 290 0.59 13.15 -15.24
CA ILE A 290 -0.66 12.59 -14.75
C ILE A 290 -1.50 13.72 -14.16
N GLY A 291 -0.88 14.59 -13.37
CA GLY A 291 -1.48 15.79 -12.81
C GLY A 291 -0.72 16.37 -11.63
N SER A 292 -1.00 17.62 -11.30
CA SER A 292 -0.38 18.34 -10.19
C SER A 292 -1.28 18.32 -8.95
N MET A 293 -0.66 18.32 -7.77
CA MET A 293 -1.34 18.40 -6.48
C MET A 293 -1.75 19.85 -6.20
N PRO A 294 -3.04 20.12 -5.89
CA PRO A 294 -3.46 21.45 -5.45
C PRO A 294 -2.80 21.85 -4.12
N GLU A 295 -2.53 23.15 -3.96
CA GLU A 295 -1.82 23.73 -2.81
C GLU A 295 -2.46 23.36 -1.46
N THR A 296 -3.79 23.29 -1.40
CA THR A 296 -4.53 22.91 -0.18
C THR A 296 -4.20 21.50 0.33
N TYR A 297 -3.77 20.58 -0.55
CA TYR A 297 -3.32 19.24 -0.15
C TYR A 297 -1.85 19.24 0.27
N LEU A 298 -1.03 20.10 -0.33
CA LEU A 298 0.37 20.28 0.05
C LEU A 298 0.49 20.80 1.49
N GLU A 299 -0.34 21.77 1.87
CA GLU A 299 -0.41 22.29 3.23
C GLU A 299 -0.79 21.19 4.24
N LYS A 300 -1.75 20.34 3.89
CA LYS A 300 -2.15 19.20 4.71
C LYS A 300 -1.03 18.19 4.91
N LEU A 301 -0.25 17.90 3.86
CA LEU A 301 0.93 17.01 3.94
C LEU A 301 2.05 17.57 4.81
N ARG A 302 2.26 18.89 4.79
CA ARG A 302 3.22 19.57 5.69
C ARG A 302 2.79 19.48 7.15
N GLY A 303 1.48 19.46 7.39
CA GLY A 303 0.91 19.44 8.73
C GLY A 303 0.66 20.85 9.26
N ILE A 304 -0.42 20.97 10.05
CA ILE A 304 -0.84 22.23 10.65
C ILE A 304 0.24 22.68 11.66
N ASN A 305 0.83 23.85 11.44
CA ASN A 305 1.90 24.46 12.25
C ASN A 305 3.30 23.83 12.15
N SER A 306 3.64 23.16 11.04
CA SER A 306 5.04 22.80 10.79
C SER A 306 5.82 24.03 10.31
N ASP A 307 6.81 24.46 11.10
CA ASP A 307 7.80 25.46 10.68
C ASP A 307 8.84 24.88 9.69
N TRP A 308 8.82 23.55 9.49
CA TRP A 308 9.78 22.85 8.63
C TRP A 308 9.18 22.54 7.25
N PRO A 309 9.97 22.73 6.16
CA PRO A 309 9.54 22.40 4.82
C PRO A 309 9.42 20.88 4.62
N LEU A 310 8.59 20.48 3.64
CA LEU A 310 8.43 19.09 3.25
C LEU A 310 9.68 18.62 2.48
N THR A 311 10.62 17.94 3.13
CA THR A 311 11.90 17.56 2.52
C THR A 311 11.83 16.29 1.66
N SER A 312 10.91 15.38 1.98
CA SER A 312 10.73 14.12 1.25
C SER A 312 9.33 13.57 1.44
N ILE A 313 8.87 12.83 0.44
CA ILE A 313 7.58 12.12 0.46
C ILE A 313 7.79 10.61 0.33
N VAL A 314 6.82 9.84 0.81
CA VAL A 314 6.70 8.40 0.56
C VAL A 314 5.48 8.19 -0.35
N LEU A 315 5.65 7.30 -1.33
CA LEU A 315 4.63 6.97 -2.31
C LEU A 315 4.19 5.51 -2.10
N ASN A 316 2.91 5.32 -1.83
CA ASN A 316 2.29 3.99 -1.83
C ASN A 316 1.28 3.93 -2.99
N ALA A 317 1.71 3.35 -4.11
CA ALA A 317 0.90 3.18 -5.31
C ALA A 317 0.52 1.70 -5.48
N VAL A 318 -0.77 1.44 -5.69
CA VAL A 318 -1.34 0.12 -6.03
C VAL A 318 -2.60 0.38 -6.86
N GLY A 319 -2.90 -0.49 -7.83
CA GLY A 319 -4.11 -0.33 -8.66
C GLY A 319 -4.21 1.09 -9.23
N ASP A 320 -5.38 1.70 -9.15
CA ASP A 320 -5.66 3.06 -9.63
C ASP A 320 -5.47 4.16 -8.56
N MET A 321 -4.86 3.83 -7.41
CA MET A 321 -4.70 4.77 -6.30
C MET A 321 -3.24 5.00 -5.95
N VAL A 322 -2.93 6.26 -5.63
CA VAL A 322 -1.61 6.69 -5.16
C VAL A 322 -1.78 7.44 -3.85
N TYR A 323 -1.20 6.92 -2.77
CA TYR A 323 -1.19 7.57 -1.47
C TYR A 323 0.17 8.23 -1.23
N VAL A 324 0.13 9.49 -0.81
CA VAL A 324 1.29 10.33 -0.55
C VAL A 324 1.25 10.77 0.91
N HIS A 325 2.39 10.66 1.58
CA HIS A 325 2.59 11.22 2.91
C HIS A 325 4.02 11.72 3.09
N GLY A 326 4.25 12.59 4.07
CA GLY A 326 5.60 13.02 4.43
C GLY A 326 6.45 11.86 4.93
N ALA A 327 7.74 11.87 4.61
CA ALA A 327 8.69 10.86 5.09
C ALA A 327 9.11 11.08 6.55
N ALA A 328 8.95 12.30 7.07
CA ALA A 328 9.26 12.61 8.47
C ALA A 328 8.20 12.01 9.41
N GLU A 329 8.65 11.56 10.60
CA GLU A 329 7.76 10.95 11.61
C GLU A 329 6.64 11.90 12.09
N ASN A 330 6.86 13.21 11.98
CA ASN A 330 5.89 14.26 12.32
C ASN A 330 5.15 14.83 11.09
N GLY A 331 5.08 14.06 10.00
CA GLY A 331 4.37 14.47 8.79
C GLY A 331 2.90 14.82 9.04
N GLY A 332 2.32 15.60 8.12
CA GLY A 332 0.90 15.93 8.15
C GLY A 332 -0.01 14.78 7.72
N GLU A 333 -1.16 15.13 7.15
CA GLU A 333 -2.17 14.16 6.71
C GLU A 333 -1.68 13.34 5.50
N ILE A 334 -2.28 12.15 5.32
CA ILE A 334 -2.10 11.35 4.10
C ILE A 334 -3.09 11.85 3.04
N VAL A 335 -2.58 12.06 1.83
CA VAL A 335 -3.36 12.49 0.66
C VAL A 335 -3.38 11.37 -0.38
N ALA A 336 -4.49 11.21 -1.09
CA ALA A 336 -4.64 10.21 -2.13
C ALA A 336 -4.97 10.85 -3.49
N ALA A 337 -4.38 10.32 -4.56
CA ALA A 337 -4.77 10.58 -5.95
C ALA A 337 -5.42 9.33 -6.54
N GLU A 338 -6.59 9.50 -7.15
CA GLU A 338 -7.22 8.51 -8.01
C GLU A 338 -6.81 8.79 -9.46
N ILE A 339 -6.29 7.75 -10.14
CA ILE A 339 -5.85 7.79 -11.53
C ILE A 339 -6.85 7.01 -12.37
N GLU A 340 -7.31 7.59 -13.48
CA GLU A 340 -8.20 6.94 -14.42
C GLU A 340 -7.70 7.16 -15.85
N GLY A 341 -7.53 6.07 -16.60
CA GLY A 341 -6.98 6.14 -17.96
C GLY A 341 -5.57 6.74 -18.05
N GLY A 342 -4.78 6.69 -16.97
CA GLY A 342 -3.44 7.28 -16.90
C GLY A 342 -3.41 8.78 -16.59
N LYS A 343 -4.55 9.38 -16.24
CA LYS A 343 -4.65 10.79 -15.85
C LYS A 343 -5.24 10.92 -14.45
N LEU A 344 -4.88 12.00 -13.77
CA LEU A 344 -5.45 12.34 -12.48
C LEU A 344 -6.96 12.58 -12.64
N CYS A 345 -7.74 11.81 -11.91
CA CYS A 345 -9.19 11.97 -11.84
C CYS A 345 -9.57 12.86 -10.64
N LYS A 346 -9.05 12.54 -9.45
CA LYS A 346 -9.42 13.24 -8.21
C LYS A 346 -8.31 13.16 -7.16
N TRP A 347 -8.06 14.28 -6.48
CA TRP A 347 -7.34 14.29 -5.20
C TRP A 347 -8.31 14.17 -4.03
N ARG A 348 -7.89 13.47 -2.98
CA ARG A 348 -8.67 13.25 -1.76
C ARG A 348 -7.80 13.45 -0.53
N THR A 349 -8.35 14.10 0.47
CA THR A 349 -7.82 14.04 1.83
C THR A 349 -8.51 12.90 2.54
N LEU A 350 -7.78 12.13 3.34
CA LEU A 350 -8.38 11.11 4.18
C LEU A 350 -9.00 11.76 5.43
N PRO A 351 -10.34 11.79 5.56
CA PRO A 351 -11.00 12.44 6.69
C PRO A 351 -10.54 11.82 8.00
N ASN A 352 -10.30 12.63 9.03
CA ASN A 352 -9.87 12.16 10.36
C ASN A 352 -8.59 11.31 10.36
N ALA A 353 -7.76 11.42 9.31
CA ALA A 353 -6.41 10.84 9.32
C ALA A 353 -5.65 11.36 10.53
N ASP A 354 -5.68 12.66 10.80
CA ASP A 354 -5.01 13.28 11.95
C ASP A 354 -5.44 12.67 13.30
N ALA A 355 -6.73 12.47 13.54
CA ALA A 355 -7.23 11.89 14.80
C ALA A 355 -6.94 10.38 14.94
N THR A 356 -6.64 9.70 13.82
CA THR A 356 -6.40 8.26 13.76
C THR A 356 -4.89 7.95 13.76
N TRP A 357 -4.13 8.76 13.05
CA TRP A 357 -2.67 8.71 12.86
C TRP A 357 -1.92 9.35 14.03
N LYS A 358 -2.32 10.56 14.49
CA LYS A 358 -1.67 11.25 15.63
C LYS A 358 -2.09 10.73 17.00
N LYS A 359 -2.98 9.74 17.06
CA LYS A 359 -3.23 8.96 18.29
C LYS A 359 -2.04 8.07 18.67
N SER A 360 -1.07 7.88 17.78
CA SER A 360 0.21 7.28 18.15
C SER A 360 0.79 8.08 19.30
N HIS A 361 0.80 7.49 20.50
CA HIS A 361 1.51 8.06 21.63
C HIS A 361 2.96 8.32 21.21
N ALA A 362 3.65 9.30 21.80
CA ALA A 362 5.06 9.61 21.49
C ALA A 362 6.04 8.41 21.56
N ALA A 363 5.56 7.25 22.04
CA ALA A 363 6.25 5.97 22.10
C ALA A 363 5.98 5.02 20.92
N GLU A 364 5.25 5.43 19.88
CA GLU A 364 4.89 4.58 18.74
C GLU A 364 5.30 5.18 17.40
N ARG A 365 5.72 4.34 16.46
CA ARG A 365 5.95 4.65 15.05
C ARG A 365 4.80 4.12 14.25
N VAL A 366 4.61 4.76 13.10
CA VAL A 366 3.56 4.40 12.19
C VAL A 366 4.12 3.88 10.88
N ILE A 367 3.48 2.83 10.36
CA ILE A 367 3.85 2.13 9.14
C ILE A 367 2.65 2.19 8.19
N VAL A 368 2.87 2.69 6.98
CA VAL A 368 1.85 2.80 5.94
C VAL A 368 2.09 1.75 4.87
N ALA A 369 1.05 1.02 4.51
CA ALA A 369 1.03 0.12 3.37
C ALA A 369 -0.30 0.30 2.62
N CYS A 370 -0.38 -0.16 1.37
CA CYS A 370 -1.66 -0.27 0.69
C CYS A 370 -1.72 -1.57 -0.11
N SER A 371 -2.93 -2.07 -0.33
CA SER A 371 -3.12 -3.34 -1.02
C SER A 371 -4.46 -3.39 -1.75
N ASN A 372 -4.52 -4.22 -2.80
CA ASN A 372 -5.79 -4.56 -3.43
C ASN A 372 -6.51 -5.58 -2.54
N VAL A 373 -7.59 -5.15 -1.91
CA VAL A 373 -8.43 -6.04 -1.10
C VAL A 373 -9.53 -6.63 -1.98
N GLY A 374 -9.46 -7.93 -2.21
CA GLY A 374 -10.49 -8.70 -2.91
C GLY A 374 -11.49 -9.36 -1.96
N PHE A 375 -12.60 -9.83 -2.53
CA PHE A 375 -13.61 -10.56 -1.76
C PHE A 375 -13.08 -11.87 -1.16
N SER A 376 -12.14 -12.54 -1.86
CA SER A 376 -11.43 -13.72 -1.35
C SER A 376 -10.57 -13.40 -0.13
N ASP A 377 -9.87 -12.27 -0.15
CA ASP A 377 -9.02 -11.82 0.96
C ASP A 377 -9.87 -11.50 2.18
N LEU A 378 -11.02 -10.85 1.96
CA LEU A 378 -11.98 -10.57 3.03
C LEU A 378 -12.53 -11.86 3.66
N LYS A 379 -12.91 -12.85 2.84
CA LYS A 379 -13.33 -14.17 3.34
C LYS A 379 -12.23 -14.87 4.15
N LEU A 380 -10.98 -14.75 3.72
CA LEU A 380 -9.83 -15.30 4.45
C LEU A 380 -9.63 -14.56 5.78
N ALA A 381 -9.73 -13.24 5.79
CA ALA A 381 -9.64 -12.42 6.99
C ALA A 381 -10.69 -12.81 8.04
N PHE A 382 -11.96 -12.98 7.65
CA PHE A 382 -13.01 -13.44 8.56
C PHE A 382 -12.74 -14.85 9.13
N ARG A 383 -12.21 -15.78 8.31
CA ARG A 383 -11.81 -17.12 8.77
C ARG A 383 -10.65 -17.07 9.78
N ASN A 384 -9.78 -16.08 9.65
CA ASN A 384 -8.68 -15.80 10.58
C ASN A 384 -9.11 -14.92 11.78
N ASN A 385 -10.42 -14.80 12.04
CA ASN A 385 -11.01 -14.05 13.15
C ASN A 385 -10.64 -12.56 13.17
N LEU A 386 -10.43 -11.94 12.00
CA LEU A 386 -10.38 -10.48 11.94
C LEU A 386 -11.76 -9.91 12.25
N SER A 387 -11.77 -8.91 13.13
CA SER A 387 -12.94 -8.07 13.33
C SER A 387 -12.74 -6.72 12.67
N PHE A 388 -13.78 -6.27 11.97
CA PHE A 388 -13.85 -4.99 11.29
C PHE A 388 -14.89 -4.13 12.00
N LEU A 389 -14.47 -2.98 12.52
CA LEU A 389 -15.36 -2.03 13.18
C LEU A 389 -15.26 -0.70 12.43
N SER A 390 -16.36 -0.29 11.78
CA SER A 390 -16.40 1.03 11.16
C SER A 390 -16.32 2.08 12.25
N THR A 391 -15.39 3.02 12.11
CA THR A 391 -15.44 4.24 12.92
C THR A 391 -16.60 5.07 12.39
N SER A 392 -17.57 5.39 13.25
CA SER A 392 -18.71 6.22 12.84
C SER A 392 -18.20 7.60 12.43
N LYS A 393 -18.70 8.11 11.29
CA LYS A 393 -18.54 9.52 10.91
C LYS A 393 -19.17 10.36 12.01
N TYR A 394 -18.36 11.00 12.85
CA TYR A 394 -18.79 12.09 13.72
C TYR A 394 -18.63 13.41 12.99
#